data_AF-A0A0B6F4F4-F1
#
_entry.id   AF-A0A0B6F4F4-F1
#
_cell.length_a   1.000
_cell.length_b   1.000
_cell.length_c   1.000
_cell.angle_alpha   90.00
_cell.angle_beta   90.00
_cell.angle_gamma   90.00
#
_symmetry.space_group_name_H-M   'P 1'
#
loop_
_entity.id
_entity.type
_entity.pdbx_description
1 polymer ?
#
loop_
_entity_poly.entity_id
_entity_poly.type
_entity_poly.pdbx_seq_one_letter_code
_entity_poly.pdbx_strand_id
1 'polypeptide(L)'
;MTRWTPKDVKDVAIERVVAGEAVCLVARDVGVGPDTVYGWLRVRGVEPPGRRASRLRDPFVREAVGLVRAGMSINQAAQTVGLSTGVLHSRLKKAGVIEVRPRRARLSPDERAQAVERVLAGESCQTVADAVGVHPSTVYEWIRKQRYAQLRRQRHRRTPDEAVVSMPDTGKKLGKDTVMPAPLKTQAVDGFPSAALDKQGMVGRGRRLH
;
A
#
# COMPACT_ATOMS: atom_id res chain seq x y z
N MET A 1 20.41 -14.40 18.21
CA MET A 1 21.70 -13.69 18.25
C MET A 1 21.58 -12.50 19.19
N THR A 2 22.08 -12.63 20.41
CA THR A 2 22.01 -11.57 21.42
C THR A 2 23.05 -10.51 21.08
N ARG A 3 22.61 -9.36 20.58
CA ARG A 3 23.49 -8.29 20.12
C ARG A 3 24.12 -7.58 21.32
N TRP A 4 25.27 -8.07 21.77
CA TRP A 4 26.09 -7.37 22.76
C TRP A 4 26.56 -6.04 22.16
N THR A 5 26.02 -4.94 22.66
CA THR A 5 26.50 -3.59 22.37
C THR A 5 27.46 -3.20 23.50
N PRO A 6 28.74 -2.89 23.19
CA PRO A 6 29.70 -2.46 24.20
C PRO A 6 29.17 -1.27 25.02
N LYS A 7 29.49 -1.22 26.31
CA LYS A 7 28.99 -0.18 27.24
C LYS A 7 29.36 1.23 26.76
N ASP A 8 30.57 1.37 26.25
CA ASP A 8 31.11 2.63 25.74
C ASP A 8 30.28 3.18 24.57
N VAL A 9 29.75 2.28 23.72
CA VAL A 9 28.90 2.65 22.59
C VAL A 9 27.54 3.20 23.06
N LYS A 10 27.03 2.71 24.19
CA LYS A 10 25.78 3.22 24.79
C LYS A 10 25.98 4.60 25.40
N ASP A 11 27.07 4.78 26.14
CA ASP A 11 27.35 6.04 26.82
C ASP A 11 27.62 7.17 25.81
N VAL A 12 28.39 6.90 24.76
CA VAL A 12 28.63 7.82 23.63
C VAL A 12 27.32 8.14 22.89
N ALA A 13 26.46 7.15 22.65
CA ALA A 13 25.17 7.38 21.99
C ALA A 13 24.27 8.31 22.82
N ILE A 14 24.25 8.13 24.14
CA ILE A 14 23.45 8.97 25.04
C ILE A 14 24.00 10.40 25.05
N GLU A 15 25.32 10.57 25.15
CA GLU A 15 25.95 11.90 25.12
C GLU A 15 25.66 12.66 23.84
N ARG A 16 25.70 11.99 22.67
CA ARG A 16 25.32 12.60 21.38
C ARG A 16 23.87 13.07 21.37
N VAL A 17 22.93 12.29 21.92
CA VAL A 17 21.53 12.71 22.01
C VAL A 17 21.33 13.88 22.99
N VAL A 18 22.06 13.89 24.11
CA VAL A 18 22.07 14.99 25.09
C VAL A 18 22.64 16.27 24.47
N ALA A 19 23.70 16.15 23.67
CA ALA A 19 24.29 17.25 22.89
C ALA A 19 23.34 17.81 21.82
N GLY A 20 22.18 17.18 21.60
CA GLY A 20 21.14 17.69 20.74
C GLY A 20 21.06 17.01 19.38
N GLU A 21 21.80 15.93 19.15
CA GLU A 21 21.67 15.15 17.92
C GLU A 21 20.33 14.41 17.83
N ALA A 22 19.92 14.11 16.59
CA ALA A 22 18.72 13.32 16.35
C ALA A 22 18.94 11.85 16.71
N VAL A 23 18.03 11.27 17.51
CA VAL A 23 18.07 9.86 17.92
C VAL A 23 18.14 8.90 16.72
N CYS A 24 17.54 9.27 15.58
CA CYS A 24 17.62 8.44 14.37
C CYS A 24 19.00 8.40 13.71
N LEU A 25 19.79 9.48 13.80
CA LEU A 25 21.16 9.50 13.30
C LEU A 25 22.07 8.71 14.22
N VAL A 26 21.99 8.97 15.53
CA VAL A 26 22.75 8.23 16.54
C VAL A 26 22.47 6.73 16.46
N ALA A 27 21.19 6.34 16.30
CA ALA A 27 20.82 4.94 16.14
C ALA A 27 21.40 4.32 14.86
N ARG A 28 21.40 5.06 13.74
CA ARG A 28 21.99 4.60 12.48
C ARG A 28 23.50 4.39 12.60
N ASP A 29 24.21 5.34 13.20
CA ASP A 29 25.67 5.29 13.35
C ASP A 29 26.11 4.14 14.26
N VAL A 30 25.37 3.91 15.34
CA VAL A 30 25.58 2.80 16.28
C VAL A 30 25.01 1.48 15.73
N GLY A 31 24.29 1.55 14.60
CA GLY A 31 23.67 0.43 13.92
C GLY A 31 22.52 -0.23 14.69
N VAL A 32 21.92 0.44 15.68
CA VAL A 32 20.81 -0.07 16.50
C VAL A 32 19.46 0.52 16.06
N GLY A 33 18.37 -0.09 16.54
CA GLY A 33 17.04 0.50 16.38
C GLY A 33 16.90 1.79 17.21
N PRO A 34 16.16 2.80 16.74
CA PRO A 34 15.91 4.03 17.51
C PRO A 34 15.27 3.77 18.89
N ASP A 35 14.40 2.76 18.99
CA ASP A 35 13.75 2.37 20.24
C ASP A 35 14.76 1.86 21.29
N THR A 36 15.89 1.27 20.86
CA THR A 36 16.98 0.86 21.74
C THR A 36 17.66 2.07 22.37
N VAL A 37 17.90 3.13 21.60
CA VAL A 37 18.50 4.38 22.11
C VAL A 37 17.53 5.09 23.07
N TYR A 38 16.23 5.09 22.79
CA TYR A 38 15.22 5.57 23.75
C TYR A 38 15.22 4.75 25.05
N GLY A 39 15.42 3.45 24.96
CA GLY A 39 15.58 2.58 26.12
C GLY A 39 16.81 2.95 26.96
N TRP A 40 17.95 3.20 26.32
CA TRP A 40 19.17 3.62 27.01
C TRP A 40 19.03 4.96 27.73
N LEU A 41 18.36 5.94 27.10
CA LEU A 41 18.08 7.24 27.72
C LEU A 41 17.22 7.10 28.97
N ARG A 42 16.15 6.28 28.92
CA ARG A 42 15.27 6.01 30.07
C ARG A 42 16.00 5.34 31.22
N VAL A 43 16.85 4.35 30.93
CA VAL A 43 17.64 3.64 31.95
C VAL A 43 18.63 4.57 32.64
N ARG A 44 19.20 5.55 31.91
CA ARG A 44 20.12 6.56 32.47
C ARG A 44 19.39 7.75 33.11
N GLY A 45 18.04 7.74 33.16
CA GLY A 45 17.25 8.83 33.73
C GLY A 45 17.27 10.13 32.93
N VAL A 46 17.79 10.12 31.70
CA VAL A 46 17.78 11.28 30.81
C VAL A 46 16.41 11.36 30.15
N GLU A 47 15.72 12.49 30.29
CA GLU A 47 14.44 12.70 29.61
C GLU A 47 14.66 12.71 28.09
N PRO A 48 14.20 11.69 27.35
CA PRO A 48 14.49 11.60 25.94
C PRO A 48 13.71 12.69 25.21
N PRO A 49 14.30 13.34 24.19
CA PRO A 49 13.55 14.28 23.38
C PRO A 49 12.35 13.54 22.77
N GLY A 50 11.16 14.13 22.86
CA GLY A 50 9.98 13.55 22.24
C GLY A 50 10.25 13.23 20.76
N ARG A 51 9.68 12.14 20.23
CA ARG A 51 9.97 11.68 18.85
C ARG A 51 9.82 12.77 17.79
N ARG A 52 8.98 13.78 18.04
CA ARG A 52 8.82 14.97 17.19
C ARG A 52 10.04 15.90 17.26
N ALA A 53 10.46 16.27 18.47
CA ALA A 53 11.61 17.13 18.70
C ALA A 53 12.90 16.49 18.16
N SER A 54 13.11 15.19 18.39
CA SER A 54 14.26 14.46 17.83
C SER A 54 14.32 14.50 16.30
N ARG A 55 13.18 14.56 15.61
CA ARG A 55 13.13 14.61 14.14
C ARG A 55 13.38 16.00 13.59
N LEU A 56 13.13 17.05 14.36
CA LEU A 56 13.46 18.43 14.03
C LEU A 56 14.91 18.78 14.37
N ARG A 57 15.59 17.92 15.13
CA ARG A 57 17.04 17.97 15.35
C ARG A 57 17.82 17.34 14.20
N ASP A 58 17.15 16.69 13.26
CA ASP A 58 17.77 16.10 12.08
C ASP A 58 18.29 17.24 11.16
N PRO A 59 19.61 17.32 10.87
CA PRO A 59 20.22 18.38 10.08
C PRO A 59 19.59 18.48 8.69
N PHE A 60 19.28 17.35 8.04
CA PHE A 60 18.64 17.34 6.72
C PHE A 60 17.23 17.93 6.77
N VAL A 61 16.49 17.70 7.86
CA VAL A 61 15.16 18.29 8.05
C VAL A 61 15.27 19.78 8.37
N ARG A 62 16.25 20.20 9.18
CA ARG A 62 16.48 21.62 9.49
C ARG A 62 16.84 22.42 8.26
N GLU A 63 17.78 21.91 7.47
CA GLU A 63 18.20 22.53 6.22
C GLU A 63 17.03 22.64 5.23
N ALA A 64 16.28 21.55 5.03
CA ALA A 64 15.11 21.55 4.16
C ALA A 64 14.03 22.54 4.61
N VAL A 65 13.80 22.67 5.92
CA VAL A 65 12.88 23.67 6.47
C VAL A 65 13.39 25.10 6.20
N GLY A 66 14.69 25.34 6.33
CA GLY A 66 15.33 26.62 5.99
C GLY A 66 15.13 26.98 4.52
N LEU A 67 15.39 26.05 3.60
CA LEU A 67 15.20 26.23 2.16
C LEU A 67 13.74 26.56 1.81
N VAL A 68 12.78 25.84 2.39
CA VAL A 68 11.35 26.09 2.16
C VAL A 68 10.92 27.45 2.71
N ARG A 69 11.43 27.87 3.88
CA ARG A 69 11.17 29.20 4.43
C ARG A 69 11.79 30.32 3.59
N ALA A 70 12.91 30.05 2.92
CA ALA A 70 13.52 30.96 1.95
C ALA A 70 12.77 31.04 0.60
N GLY A 71 11.63 30.34 0.48
CA GLY A 71 10.77 30.39 -0.72
C GLY A 71 11.07 29.31 -1.76
N MET A 72 12.02 28.40 -1.49
CA MET A 72 12.28 27.27 -2.39
C MET A 72 11.09 26.29 -2.39
N SER A 73 10.77 25.75 -3.57
CA SER A 73 9.71 24.74 -3.67
C SER A 73 10.05 23.49 -2.86
N ILE A 74 9.04 22.84 -2.27
CA ILE A 74 9.22 21.63 -1.45
C ILE A 74 9.92 20.51 -2.24
N ASN A 75 9.65 20.41 -3.55
CA ASN A 75 10.29 19.40 -4.40
C ASN A 75 11.78 19.67 -4.59
N GLN A 76 12.16 20.92 -4.84
CA GLN A 76 13.57 21.31 -4.98
C GLN A 76 14.29 21.17 -3.64
N ALA A 77 13.70 21.65 -2.53
CA ALA A 77 14.29 21.49 -1.21
C ALA A 77 14.52 20.01 -0.87
N ALA A 78 13.54 19.13 -1.16
CA ALA A 78 13.67 17.69 -0.97
C ALA A 78 14.82 17.09 -1.77
N GLN A 79 14.99 17.50 -3.04
CA GLN A 79 16.09 17.05 -3.89
C GLN A 79 17.44 17.51 -3.34
N THR A 80 17.55 18.77 -2.89
CA THR A 80 18.79 19.33 -2.34
C THR A 80 19.29 18.58 -1.11
N VAL A 81 18.40 18.23 -0.18
CA VAL A 81 18.76 17.45 1.03
C VAL A 81 18.70 15.93 0.82
N GLY A 82 18.41 15.45 -0.40
CA GLY A 82 18.35 14.00 -0.70
C GLY A 82 17.19 13.25 -0.01
N LEU A 83 16.12 13.96 0.36
CA LEU A 83 14.91 13.36 0.93
C LEU A 83 13.84 13.15 -0.13
N SER A 84 12.99 12.14 0.05
CA SER A 84 11.80 12.04 -0.80
C SER A 84 10.81 13.15 -0.48
N THR A 85 10.14 13.64 -1.52
CA THR A 85 9.17 14.74 -1.43
C THR A 85 8.04 14.42 -0.44
N GLY A 86 7.55 13.18 -0.42
CA GLY A 86 6.53 12.73 0.53
C GLY A 86 7.01 12.70 1.99
N VAL A 87 8.27 12.34 2.23
CA VAL A 87 8.87 12.41 3.57
C VAL A 87 8.97 13.86 4.01
N LEU A 88 9.54 14.74 3.18
CA LEU A 88 9.69 16.15 3.52
C LEU A 88 8.32 16.82 3.75
N HIS A 89 7.32 16.57 2.91
CA HIS A 89 5.96 17.08 3.09
C HIS A 89 5.34 16.63 4.43
N SER A 90 5.50 15.36 4.81
CA SER A 90 5.06 14.85 6.12
C SER A 90 5.78 15.53 7.29
N ARG A 91 7.06 15.86 7.13
CA ARG A 91 7.86 16.57 8.14
C ARG A 91 7.44 18.03 8.26
N LEU A 92 7.29 18.74 7.15
CA LEU A 92 6.86 20.14 7.11
C LEU A 92 5.45 20.33 7.66
N LYS A 93 4.52 19.41 7.33
CA LYS A 93 3.20 19.34 7.97
C LYS A 93 3.29 19.23 9.49
N LYS A 94 4.14 18.33 9.99
CA LYS A 94 4.31 18.09 11.44
C LYS A 94 5.07 19.22 12.14
N ALA A 95 5.89 19.96 11.40
CA ALA A 95 6.62 21.13 11.85
C ALA A 95 5.76 22.42 11.83
N GLY A 96 4.52 22.35 11.32
CA GLY A 96 3.63 23.51 11.21
C GLY A 96 4.06 24.52 10.14
N VAL A 97 5.02 24.17 9.27
CA VAL A 97 5.53 25.05 8.21
C VAL A 97 4.58 25.09 7.01
N ILE A 98 3.82 24.01 6.81
CA ILE A 98 2.78 23.94 5.79
C ILE A 98 1.45 23.78 6.51
N GLU A 99 0.53 24.70 6.25
CA GLU A 99 -0.87 24.49 6.58
C GLU A 99 -1.47 23.49 5.59
N VAL A 100 -1.89 22.34 6.12
CA VAL A 100 -2.65 21.40 5.32
C VAL A 100 -4.06 21.93 5.25
N ARG A 101 -4.48 22.33 4.04
CA ARG A 101 -5.86 22.68 3.75
C ARG A 101 -6.77 21.61 4.39
N PRO A 102 -7.76 22.01 5.21
CA PRO A 102 -8.60 21.05 5.89
C PRO A 102 -9.21 20.12 4.85
N ARG A 103 -9.13 18.81 5.13
CA ARG A 103 -9.76 17.82 4.27
C ARG A 103 -11.25 18.12 4.27
N ARG A 104 -11.85 18.28 3.08
CA ARG A 104 -13.30 18.50 2.94
C ARG A 104 -14.04 17.51 3.85
N ALA A 105 -15.04 18.01 4.58
CA ALA A 105 -15.85 17.22 5.48
C ALA A 105 -16.35 15.97 4.73
N ARG A 106 -16.15 14.80 5.32
CA ARG A 106 -16.65 13.56 4.73
C ARG A 106 -18.14 13.53 5.02
N LEU A 107 -18.96 13.49 3.96
CA LEU A 107 -20.39 13.29 4.07
C LEU A 107 -20.70 12.03 4.88
N SER A 108 -21.67 12.11 5.80
CA SER A 108 -22.09 11.02 6.69
C SER A 108 -22.59 9.81 5.89
N PRO A 109 -22.42 8.56 6.38
CA PRO A 109 -23.00 7.38 5.73
C PRO A 109 -24.51 7.50 5.50
N ASP A 110 -25.23 8.15 6.42
CA ASP A 110 -26.70 8.30 6.35
C ASP A 110 -27.10 9.30 5.26
N GLU A 111 -26.38 10.42 5.15
CA GLU A 111 -26.58 11.41 4.07
C GLU A 111 -26.31 10.78 2.69
N ARG A 112 -25.36 9.84 2.60
CA ARG A 112 -25.12 9.08 1.35
C ARG A 112 -26.26 8.12 1.05
N ALA A 113 -26.81 7.44 2.05
CA ALA A 113 -27.92 6.51 1.87
C ALA A 113 -29.17 7.26 1.39
N GLN A 114 -29.49 8.39 2.03
CA GLN A 114 -30.59 9.27 1.62
C GLN A 114 -30.38 9.81 0.20
N ALA A 115 -29.15 10.24 -0.16
CA ALA A 115 -28.84 10.69 -1.51
C ALA A 115 -29.07 9.58 -2.56
N VAL A 116 -28.70 8.33 -2.26
CA VAL A 116 -28.94 7.21 -3.18
C VAL A 116 -30.43 6.87 -3.27
N GLU A 117 -31.17 6.90 -2.16
CA GLU A 117 -32.62 6.67 -2.15
C GLU A 117 -33.37 7.70 -3.01
N ARG A 118 -32.99 8.98 -2.94
CA ARG A 118 -33.56 10.04 -3.79
C ARG A 118 -33.32 9.80 -5.28
N VAL A 119 -32.13 9.35 -5.66
CA VAL A 119 -31.85 8.99 -7.06
C VAL A 119 -32.62 7.74 -7.48
N LEU A 120 -32.79 6.74 -6.61
CA LEU A 120 -33.59 5.56 -6.90
C LEU A 120 -35.09 5.88 -6.99
N ALA A 121 -35.56 6.91 -6.27
CA ALA A 121 -36.92 7.44 -6.35
C ALA A 121 -37.18 8.25 -7.65
N GLY A 122 -36.16 8.46 -8.48
CA GLY A 122 -36.28 9.09 -9.80
C GLY A 122 -35.73 10.52 -9.88
N GLU A 123 -35.15 11.06 -8.81
CA GLU A 123 -34.47 12.36 -8.89
C GLU A 123 -33.19 12.28 -9.73
N SER A 124 -32.86 13.37 -10.41
CA SER A 124 -31.65 13.41 -11.23
C SER A 124 -30.38 13.39 -10.37
N CYS A 125 -29.36 12.66 -10.83
CA CYS A 125 -28.06 12.62 -10.15
C CYS A 125 -27.41 14.00 -10.01
N GLN A 126 -27.71 14.94 -10.91
CA GLN A 126 -27.19 16.32 -10.85
C GLN A 126 -27.85 17.09 -9.70
N THR A 127 -29.18 17.06 -9.60
CA THR A 127 -29.92 17.73 -8.53
C THR A 127 -29.51 17.23 -7.15
N VAL A 128 -29.33 15.92 -6.99
CA VAL A 128 -28.88 15.33 -5.73
C VAL A 128 -27.41 15.69 -5.42
N ALA A 129 -26.56 15.74 -6.45
CA ALA A 129 -25.16 16.12 -6.29
C ALA A 129 -25.01 17.59 -5.83
N ASP A 130 -25.80 18.50 -6.41
CA ASP A 130 -25.81 19.91 -6.05
C ASP A 130 -26.34 20.13 -4.63
N ALA A 131 -27.43 19.43 -4.25
CA ALA A 131 -27.99 19.51 -2.90
C ALA A 131 -27.02 19.02 -1.80
N VAL A 132 -26.16 18.06 -2.13
CA VAL A 132 -25.23 17.42 -1.20
C VAL A 132 -23.82 18.03 -1.29
N GLY A 133 -23.57 18.91 -2.26
CA GLY A 133 -22.27 19.56 -2.47
C GLY A 133 -21.17 18.62 -2.98
N VAL A 134 -21.54 17.58 -3.74
CA VAL A 134 -20.62 16.59 -4.31
C VAL A 134 -20.66 16.62 -5.84
N HIS A 135 -19.65 16.05 -6.50
CA HIS A 135 -19.66 15.91 -7.97
C HIS A 135 -20.60 14.77 -8.38
N PRO A 136 -21.39 14.87 -9.48
CA PRO A 136 -22.33 13.83 -9.92
C PRO A 136 -21.71 12.43 -10.06
N SER A 137 -20.45 12.33 -10.50
CA SER A 137 -19.71 11.05 -10.56
C SER A 137 -19.63 10.32 -9.21
N THR A 138 -19.58 11.08 -8.11
CA THR A 138 -19.56 10.53 -6.75
C THR A 138 -20.86 9.83 -6.41
N VAL A 139 -21.99 10.41 -6.84
CA VAL A 139 -23.33 9.83 -6.66
C VAL A 139 -23.46 8.55 -7.48
N TYR A 140 -22.98 8.54 -8.73
CA TYR A 140 -22.91 7.32 -9.55
C TYR A 140 -22.06 6.21 -8.90
N GLU A 141 -20.92 6.56 -8.29
CA GLU A 141 -20.12 5.58 -7.55
C GLU A 141 -20.84 4.99 -6.34
N TRP A 142 -21.61 5.79 -5.60
CA TRP A 142 -22.39 5.31 -4.47
C TRP A 142 -23.46 4.31 -4.90
N ILE A 143 -24.22 4.63 -5.95
CA ILE A 143 -25.23 3.75 -6.54
C ILE A 143 -24.59 2.44 -7.01
N ARG A 144 -23.43 2.53 -7.70
CA ARG A 144 -22.70 1.35 -8.17
C ARG A 144 -22.25 0.46 -7.00
N LYS A 145 -21.72 1.05 -5.92
CA LYS A 145 -21.30 0.31 -4.73
C LYS A 145 -22.48 -0.34 -4.01
N GLN A 146 -23.62 0.33 -3.92
CA GLN A 146 -24.83 -0.21 -3.29
C GLN A 146 -25.40 -1.40 -4.09
N ARG A 147 -25.48 -1.28 -5.41
CA ARG A 147 -25.86 -2.39 -6.30
C ARG A 147 -24.90 -3.57 -6.17
N TYR A 148 -23.59 -3.31 -6.14
CA TYR A 148 -22.59 -4.36 -5.96
C TYR A 148 -22.73 -5.07 -4.60
N ALA A 149 -22.99 -4.31 -3.52
CA ALA A 149 -23.23 -4.86 -2.19
C ALA A 149 -24.50 -5.73 -2.14
N GLN A 150 -25.58 -5.30 -2.80
CA GLN A 150 -26.82 -6.07 -2.91
C GLN A 150 -26.61 -7.39 -3.68
N LEU A 151 -25.94 -7.36 -4.83
CA LEU A 151 -25.60 -8.56 -5.60
C LEU A 151 -24.73 -9.54 -4.81
N ARG A 152 -23.77 -9.02 -4.03
CA ARG A 152 -22.92 -9.86 -3.16
C ARG A 152 -23.73 -10.54 -2.05
N ARG A 153 -24.67 -9.82 -1.44
CA ARG A 153 -25.59 -10.37 -0.42
C ARG A 153 -26.51 -11.44 -1.02
N GLN A 154 -27.03 -11.22 -2.22
CA GLN A 154 -27.87 -12.21 -2.93
C GLN A 154 -27.10 -13.50 -3.27
N ARG A 155 -25.85 -13.38 -3.74
CA ARG A 155 -24.98 -14.55 -3.98
C ARG A 155 -24.68 -15.34 -2.70
N HIS A 156 -24.43 -14.66 -1.59
CA HIS A 156 -24.17 -15.31 -0.30
C HIS A 156 -25.44 -15.92 0.31
N ARG A 157 -26.63 -15.39 -0.02
CA ARG A 157 -27.93 -15.97 0.40
C ARG A 157 -28.33 -17.19 -0.45
N ARG A 158 -27.81 -17.28 -1.69
CA ARG A 158 -28.00 -18.39 -2.64
C ARG A 158 -27.05 -19.58 -2.42
N THR A 159 -26.61 -19.84 -1.19
CA THR A 159 -26.13 -21.18 -0.82
C THR A 159 -27.22 -21.93 -0.05
N PRO A 160 -28.16 -22.61 -0.74
CA PRO A 160 -28.88 -23.76 -0.18
C PRO A 160 -27.96 -24.99 -0.32
N ASP A 161 -27.80 -25.89 0.64
CA ASP A 161 -28.79 -26.91 1.04
C ASP A 161 -29.52 -27.61 -0.13
N GLU A 162 -28.99 -27.53 -1.35
CA GLU A 162 -29.45 -28.25 -2.55
C GLU A 162 -28.27 -28.92 -3.27
N ALA A 163 -27.32 -29.47 -2.51
CA ALA A 163 -26.40 -30.47 -3.04
C ALA A 163 -27.00 -31.88 -2.91
N VAL A 164 -28.26 -32.07 -3.34
CA VAL A 164 -28.74 -33.42 -3.67
C VAL A 164 -28.19 -33.74 -5.05
N VAL A 165 -26.92 -34.12 -5.09
CA VAL A 165 -26.35 -34.79 -6.26
C VAL A 165 -27.04 -36.15 -6.34
N SER A 166 -28.09 -36.23 -7.14
CA SER A 166 -28.68 -37.49 -7.55
C SER A 166 -27.64 -38.24 -8.39
N MET A 167 -26.88 -39.12 -7.73
CA MET A 167 -25.99 -40.05 -8.40
C MET A 167 -26.86 -41.17 -8.98
N PRO A 168 -26.83 -41.44 -10.30
CA PRO A 168 -27.51 -42.61 -10.82
C PRO A 168 -26.78 -43.88 -10.34
N ASP A 169 -27.55 -44.72 -9.67
CA ASP A 169 -27.16 -46.06 -9.22
C ASP A 169 -26.74 -46.91 -10.42
N THR A 170 -25.47 -47.35 -10.43
CA THR A 170 -24.99 -48.36 -11.38
C THR A 170 -24.12 -49.39 -10.66
N GLY A 171 -24.79 -50.23 -9.89
CA GLY A 171 -24.27 -51.54 -9.51
C GLY A 171 -24.44 -52.57 -10.63
N LYS A 172 -23.37 -52.93 -11.33
CA LYS A 172 -23.16 -54.33 -11.77
C LYS A 172 -21.71 -54.63 -12.17
N LYS A 173 -21.08 -55.50 -11.37
CA LYS A 173 -19.79 -56.17 -11.66
C LYS A 173 -20.01 -57.33 -12.63
N LEU A 174 -19.06 -57.56 -13.53
CA LEU A 174 -18.54 -58.83 -14.10
C LEU A 174 -17.55 -58.40 -15.19
N GLY A 175 -16.36 -58.95 -15.43
CA GLY A 175 -15.59 -60.09 -14.96
C GLY A 175 -14.28 -60.07 -15.78
N LYS A 176 -13.21 -60.69 -15.27
CA LYS A 176 -11.91 -60.83 -15.94
C LYS A 176 -12.04 -61.48 -17.32
N ASP A 177 -11.19 -61.13 -18.28
CA ASP A 177 -10.19 -62.05 -18.85
C ASP A 177 -9.28 -61.37 -19.90
N THR A 178 -7.99 -61.42 -19.61
CA THR A 178 -6.82 -61.61 -20.49
C THR A 178 -7.02 -61.53 -22.01
N VAL A 179 -6.28 -60.65 -22.71
CA VAL A 179 -5.25 -60.98 -23.73
C VAL A 179 -4.58 -59.67 -24.19
N MET A 180 -3.29 -59.53 -23.90
CA MET A 180 -2.39 -58.54 -24.50
C MET A 180 -1.96 -59.01 -25.89
N PRO A 181 -1.96 -58.17 -26.94
CA PRO A 181 -1.07 -58.38 -28.08
C PRO A 181 0.25 -57.61 -27.90
N ALA A 182 1.34 -58.32 -28.20
CA ALA A 182 2.75 -57.99 -27.99
C ALA A 182 3.29 -56.78 -28.79
N PRO A 183 4.45 -56.21 -28.40
CA PRO A 183 5.06 -55.08 -29.10
C PRO A 183 5.95 -55.57 -30.26
N LEU A 184 5.82 -54.93 -31.43
CA LEU A 184 6.78 -55.08 -32.54
C LEU A 184 7.52 -53.76 -32.76
N LYS A 185 8.84 -53.81 -32.54
CA LYS A 185 9.87 -52.87 -33.02
C LYS A 185 10.02 -53.08 -34.53
N THR A 186 10.21 -52.07 -35.38
CA THR A 186 11.46 -51.40 -35.86
C THR A 186 11.01 -50.66 -37.15
N GLN A 187 11.43 -49.48 -37.61
CA GLN A 187 12.72 -48.77 -37.73
C GLN A 187 12.36 -47.31 -38.13
N ALA A 188 12.84 -46.26 -37.46
CA ALA A 188 13.99 -45.43 -37.86
C ALA A 188 14.07 -45.05 -39.35
N VAL A 189 13.78 -43.78 -39.68
CA VAL A 189 14.68 -42.92 -40.48
C VAL A 189 14.46 -41.45 -40.09
N ASP A 190 15.59 -40.75 -40.00
CA ASP A 190 15.84 -39.47 -39.34
C ASP A 190 15.28 -38.24 -40.07
N GLY A 191 15.00 -37.19 -39.29
CA GLY A 191 14.71 -35.85 -39.79
C GLY A 191 14.33 -34.84 -38.72
N PHE A 192 15.26 -34.48 -37.83
CA PHE A 192 15.20 -33.26 -37.01
C PHE A 192 16.42 -32.39 -37.39
N PRO A 193 16.33 -31.03 -37.38
CA PRO A 193 15.96 -30.31 -36.17
C PRO A 193 15.11 -29.03 -36.32
N SER A 194 14.32 -28.81 -35.26
CA SER A 194 14.16 -27.56 -34.50
C SER A 194 14.40 -26.22 -35.22
N ALA A 195 13.30 -25.51 -35.52
CA ALA A 195 13.30 -24.05 -35.61
C ALA A 195 12.23 -23.51 -34.66
N ALA A 196 12.69 -23.03 -33.50
CA ALA A 196 11.90 -22.23 -32.59
C ALA A 196 11.42 -20.96 -33.31
N LEU A 197 10.11 -20.80 -33.44
CA LEU A 197 9.51 -19.60 -34.02
C LEU A 197 9.41 -18.56 -32.92
N ASP A 198 10.53 -17.85 -32.72
CA ASP A 198 10.64 -16.68 -31.88
C ASP A 198 9.95 -15.50 -32.60
N LYS A 199 8.80 -15.05 -32.09
CA LYS A 199 8.09 -13.87 -32.62
C LYS A 199 8.51 -12.63 -31.85
N GLN A 200 9.47 -11.90 -32.41
CA GLN A 200 9.66 -10.49 -32.12
C GLN A 200 8.45 -9.68 -32.60
N GLY A 201 8.07 -8.68 -31.79
CA GLY A 201 7.03 -7.70 -32.11
C GLY A 201 7.16 -6.45 -31.24
N MET A 202 8.14 -5.60 -31.58
CA MET A 202 8.27 -4.21 -31.13
C MET A 202 6.97 -3.43 -31.32
N VAL A 203 6.50 -2.69 -30.31
CA VAL A 203 6.02 -1.32 -30.52
C VAL A 203 6.21 -0.47 -29.25
N GLY A 204 7.11 0.51 -29.32
CA GLY A 204 7.31 1.51 -28.29
C GLY A 204 6.15 2.51 -28.24
N ARG A 205 5.78 2.96 -27.04
CA ARG A 205 4.82 4.06 -26.87
C ARG A 205 5.58 5.38 -26.76
N GLY A 206 5.52 6.17 -27.83
CA GLY A 206 6.04 7.53 -27.87
C GLY A 206 5.35 8.46 -26.88
N ARG A 207 6.16 9.25 -26.16
CA ARG A 207 5.74 10.49 -25.52
C ARG A 207 5.88 11.62 -26.55
N ARG A 208 4.80 12.32 -26.86
CA ARG A 208 4.87 13.65 -27.49
C ARG A 208 5.04 14.68 -26.37
N LEU A 209 6.08 15.50 -26.50
CA LEU A 209 6.22 16.78 -25.81
C LEU A 209 5.55 17.84 -26.69
N HIS A 210 4.84 18.77 -26.06
CA HIS A 210 4.48 20.08 -26.63
C HIS A 210 5.45 21.10 -26.06
#